data_AF-A0A7S0AAD1-F1
#
_entry.id   AF-A0A7S0AAD1-F1
#
_cell.length_a   1.000
_cell.length_b   1.000
_cell.length_c   1.000
_cell.angle_alpha   90.00
_cell.angle_beta   90.00
_cell.angle_gamma   90.00
#
_symmetry.space_group_name_H-M   'P 1'
#
loop_
_entity.id
_entity.type
_entity.pdbx_description
1 polymer ?
#
loop_
_entity_poly.entity_id
_entity_poly.type
_entity_poly.pdbx_seq_one_letter_code
_entity_poly.pdbx_strand_id
1 'polypeptide(L)'
;LFYLGGTMHEYLRQVSHLIAHDRVHAANVMDIPGARRLVGQLARLDRIPAHDVLEGLILLREAWDEYDVAMYLAGRYKWLSKLLYAAALLVGICTVLFTVLREEAVIGQFCESAEGWLDDGICGEPLGLRGVPPKSLSYVLFGFSLAAGVLCSVSAMLNPSERWRQLRSSACALRSTIWLYRARVGAFATSPVNRLAAQQTFSAFLQQWREELVAGTDLQSSSMGRKYMPRVFQHMQRASSPAQLGPDDFHSPVKPHRYISLRLRPAMDFFQQRIPTSANERFAMQILLMVCSVVGSLFTQLEGRWPSYVALVSTAAGALTSWLEFVDLGRKVERYTSTVRRLKNLLSWWATLDGVAQVNLSNIEHLVTTGESILSSEFRAWSSTGGSLALRSGTTTGSEGGEEDAGGAGGILPQISVDKPARRIYSKRPTI
;
A
#
# COMPACT_ATOMS: atom_id res chain seq x y z
N LEU A 1 -8.06 13.53 -79.22
CA LEU A 1 -9.35 13.54 -78.49
C LEU A 1 -9.61 12.25 -77.72
N PHE A 2 -9.85 11.09 -78.36
CA PHE A 2 -10.21 9.85 -77.63
C PHE A 2 -9.28 9.45 -76.46
N TYR A 3 -7.97 9.67 -76.56
CA TYR A 3 -7.00 9.36 -75.48
C TYR A 3 -7.21 10.14 -74.16
N LEU A 4 -7.97 11.25 -74.16
CA LEU A 4 -8.29 12.01 -72.93
C LEU A 4 -9.49 11.44 -72.16
N GLY A 5 -10.31 10.56 -72.77
CA GLY A 5 -11.49 9.99 -72.11
C GLY A 5 -11.16 8.95 -71.04
N GLY A 6 -10.15 8.11 -71.28
CA GLY A 6 -9.78 7.01 -70.37
C GLY A 6 -9.25 7.52 -69.03
N THR A 7 -8.28 8.44 -69.07
CA THR A 7 -7.63 9.01 -67.87
C THR A 7 -8.61 9.74 -66.98
N MET A 8 -9.58 10.47 -67.55
CA MET A 8 -10.61 11.18 -66.79
C MET A 8 -11.59 10.22 -66.09
N HIS A 9 -11.96 9.09 -66.72
CA HIS A 9 -12.80 8.08 -66.08
C HIS A 9 -12.07 7.36 -64.93
N GLU A 10 -10.78 7.04 -65.12
CA GLU A 10 -9.95 6.41 -64.10
C GLU A 10 -9.71 7.34 -62.89
N TYR A 11 -9.47 8.63 -63.14
CA TYR A 11 -9.38 9.65 -62.09
C TYR A 11 -10.68 9.78 -61.29
N LEU A 12 -11.84 9.84 -61.95
CA LEU A 12 -13.15 9.87 -61.28
C LEU A 12 -13.38 8.63 -60.41
N ARG A 13 -12.88 7.46 -60.83
CA ARG A 13 -12.96 6.21 -60.06
C ARG A 13 -12.09 6.27 -58.80
N GLN A 14 -10.87 6.81 -58.90
CA GLN A 14 -9.98 7.02 -57.75
C GLN A 14 -10.56 8.05 -56.75
N VAL A 15 -11.10 9.17 -57.23
CA VAL A 15 -11.78 10.17 -56.40
C VAL A 15 -13.03 9.60 -55.74
N SER A 16 -13.81 8.77 -56.45
CA SER A 16 -14.95 8.04 -55.87
C SER A 16 -14.52 7.11 -54.73
N HIS A 17 -13.45 6.33 -54.90
CA HIS A 17 -12.92 5.47 -53.84
C HIS A 17 -12.36 6.25 -52.64
N LEU A 18 -11.78 7.44 -52.87
CA LEU A 18 -11.35 8.34 -51.78
C LEU A 18 -12.53 8.89 -51.00
N ILE A 19 -13.58 9.37 -51.67
CA ILE A 19 -14.78 9.93 -51.03
C ILE A 19 -15.60 8.84 -50.30
N ALA A 20 -15.58 7.61 -50.81
CA ALA A 20 -16.27 6.46 -50.21
C ALA A 20 -15.49 5.77 -49.07
N HIS A 21 -14.31 6.26 -48.68
CA HIS A 21 -13.52 5.66 -47.61
C HIS A 21 -14.06 6.04 -46.23
N ASP A 22 -14.20 5.07 -45.31
CA ASP A 22 -14.68 5.22 -43.90
C ASP A 22 -13.97 6.26 -43.00
N ARG A 23 -12.98 6.99 -43.54
CA ARG A 23 -12.21 8.04 -42.85
C ARG A 23 -12.34 9.41 -43.51
N VAL A 24 -13.05 9.50 -44.62
CA VAL A 24 -13.34 10.74 -45.35
C VAL A 24 -14.79 11.09 -45.07
N HIS A 25 -15.00 12.30 -44.53
CA HIS A 25 -16.31 12.72 -44.04
C HIS A 25 -16.63 14.10 -44.60
N ALA A 26 -17.71 14.19 -45.37
CA ALA A 26 -18.17 15.45 -45.94
C ALA A 26 -19.02 16.23 -44.93
N ALA A 27 -18.79 17.54 -44.85
CA ALA A 27 -19.62 18.48 -44.11
C ALA A 27 -20.07 19.62 -45.04
N ASN A 28 -21.34 20.01 -44.95
CA ASN A 28 -21.79 21.24 -45.61
C ASN A 28 -21.28 22.46 -44.81
N VAL A 29 -20.49 23.32 -45.45
CA VAL A 29 -19.92 24.54 -44.84
C VAL A 29 -21.00 25.47 -44.28
N MET A 30 -22.20 25.46 -44.88
CA MET A 30 -23.34 26.27 -44.42
C MET A 30 -24.09 25.66 -43.23
N ASP A 31 -24.00 24.34 -43.00
CA ASP A 31 -24.61 23.67 -41.85
C ASP A 31 -23.60 23.59 -40.68
N ILE A 32 -23.29 24.74 -40.09
CA ILE A 32 -22.40 24.83 -38.91
C ILE A 32 -22.90 23.91 -37.77
N PRO A 33 -24.21 23.79 -37.46
CA PRO A 33 -24.72 22.80 -36.49
C PRO A 33 -24.46 21.33 -36.89
N GLY A 34 -24.58 20.97 -38.16
CA GLY A 34 -24.24 19.66 -38.71
C GLY A 34 -22.75 19.37 -38.65
N ALA A 35 -21.92 20.29 -39.13
CA ALA A 35 -20.47 20.21 -39.04
C ALA A 35 -20.00 20.05 -37.59
N ARG A 36 -20.57 20.79 -36.63
CA ARG A 36 -20.26 20.65 -35.20
C ARG A 36 -20.69 19.29 -34.62
N ARG A 37 -21.81 18.74 -35.07
CA ARG A 37 -22.25 17.37 -34.70
C ARG A 37 -21.32 16.31 -35.30
N LEU A 38 -20.93 16.45 -36.56
CA LEU A 38 -19.99 15.55 -37.25
C LEU A 38 -18.61 15.59 -36.61
N VAL A 39 -18.04 16.78 -36.36
CA VAL A 39 -16.77 16.93 -35.61
C VAL A 39 -16.88 16.34 -34.20
N GLY A 40 -18.04 16.45 -33.55
CA GLY A 40 -18.32 15.78 -32.28
C GLY A 40 -18.33 14.23 -32.40
N GLN A 41 -18.82 13.67 -33.50
CA GLN A 41 -18.75 12.23 -33.80
C GLN A 41 -17.33 11.79 -34.19
N LEU A 42 -16.58 12.61 -34.92
CA LEU A 42 -15.21 12.35 -35.35
C LEU A 42 -14.21 12.42 -34.19
N ALA A 43 -14.41 13.34 -33.24
CA ALA A 43 -13.67 13.31 -31.99
C ALA A 43 -13.96 12.03 -31.19
N ARG A 44 -15.21 11.55 -31.21
CA ARG A 44 -15.66 10.32 -30.51
C ARG A 44 -15.23 9.02 -31.19
N LEU A 45 -14.75 9.05 -32.43
CA LEU A 45 -14.15 7.88 -33.07
C LEU A 45 -12.87 7.51 -32.31
N ASP A 46 -12.68 6.21 -32.06
CA ASP A 46 -11.66 5.75 -31.13
C ASP A 46 -10.23 6.01 -31.65
N ARG A 47 -9.59 7.05 -31.12
CA ARG A 47 -8.12 7.27 -31.13
C ARG A 47 -7.34 6.02 -30.69
N ILE A 48 -7.93 5.24 -29.79
CA ILE A 48 -7.33 4.08 -29.15
C ILE A 48 -7.47 2.87 -30.09
N PRO A 49 -6.39 2.15 -30.43
CA PRO A 49 -6.49 0.97 -31.29
C PRO A 49 -7.37 -0.10 -30.64
N ALA A 50 -8.20 -0.77 -31.44
CA ALA A 50 -9.13 -1.80 -30.96
C ALA A 50 -8.42 -2.99 -30.29
N HIS A 51 -7.20 -3.29 -30.73
CA HIS A 51 -6.32 -4.31 -30.17
C HIS A 51 -4.89 -3.77 -30.07
N ASP A 52 -4.19 -4.16 -29.00
CA ASP A 52 -2.76 -3.86 -28.83
C ASP A 52 -1.90 -4.83 -29.66
N VAL A 53 -0.71 -4.37 -30.06
CA VAL A 53 0.28 -5.20 -30.77
C VAL A 53 0.83 -6.28 -29.83
N LEU A 54 1.24 -7.43 -30.38
CA LEU A 54 1.61 -8.63 -29.61
C LEU A 54 2.70 -8.35 -28.55
N GLU A 55 3.70 -7.53 -28.87
CA GLU A 55 4.78 -7.12 -27.98
C GLU A 55 4.23 -6.34 -26.77
N GLY A 56 3.25 -5.46 -27.00
CA GLY A 56 2.56 -4.71 -25.95
C GLY A 56 1.75 -5.61 -25.02
N LEU A 57 1.11 -6.65 -25.56
CA LEU A 57 0.39 -7.66 -24.76
C LEU A 57 1.35 -8.53 -23.93
N ILE A 58 2.52 -8.88 -24.47
CA ILE A 58 3.58 -9.61 -23.74
C ILE A 58 4.12 -8.74 -22.60
N LEU A 59 4.49 -7.49 -22.85
CA LEU A 59 4.97 -6.56 -21.81
C LEU A 59 3.92 -6.31 -20.72
N LEU A 60 2.64 -6.16 -21.08
CA LEU A 60 1.55 -6.02 -20.10
C LEU A 60 1.38 -7.28 -19.24
N ARG A 61 1.53 -8.47 -19.82
CA ARG A 61 1.46 -9.75 -19.11
C ARG A 61 2.61 -9.89 -18.12
N GLU A 62 3.82 -9.54 -18.55
CA GLU A 62 5.04 -9.56 -17.74
C GLU A 62 4.92 -8.58 -16.56
N ALA A 63 4.48 -7.34 -16.83
CA ALA A 63 4.22 -6.31 -15.83
C ALA A 63 3.16 -6.74 -14.78
N TRP A 64 2.10 -7.43 -15.19
CA TRP A 64 1.09 -7.95 -14.25
C TRP A 64 1.59 -9.15 -13.45
N ASP A 65 2.38 -10.06 -14.04
CA ASP A 65 3.03 -11.15 -13.30
C ASP A 65 3.97 -10.61 -12.21
N GLU A 66 4.78 -9.58 -12.53
CA GLU A 66 5.67 -8.91 -11.57
C GLU A 66 4.90 -8.14 -10.49
N TYR A 67 3.81 -7.45 -10.85
CA TYR A 67 2.92 -6.80 -9.89
C TYR A 67 2.37 -7.77 -8.84
N ASP A 68 1.86 -8.92 -9.27
CA ASP A 68 1.28 -9.93 -8.38
C ASP A 68 2.33 -10.59 -7.49
N VAL A 69 3.54 -10.85 -8.02
CA VAL A 69 4.67 -11.37 -7.23
C VAL A 69 5.11 -10.36 -6.16
N ALA A 70 5.31 -9.09 -6.52
CA ALA A 70 5.69 -8.04 -5.57
C ALA A 70 4.61 -7.81 -4.50
N MET A 71 3.32 -7.81 -4.87
CA MET A 71 2.20 -7.72 -3.93
C MET A 71 2.08 -8.94 -3.01
N TYR A 72 2.38 -10.15 -3.51
CA TYR A 72 2.43 -11.37 -2.70
C TYR A 72 3.60 -11.34 -1.70
N LEU A 73 4.79 -10.94 -2.13
CA LEU A 73 5.97 -10.78 -1.28
C LEU A 73 5.73 -9.72 -0.19
N ALA A 74 5.22 -8.54 -0.56
CA ALA A 74 4.77 -7.53 0.40
C ALA A 74 3.76 -8.10 1.39
N GLY A 75 2.81 -8.92 0.92
CA GLY A 75 1.86 -9.65 1.76
C GLY A 75 2.52 -10.59 2.78
N ARG A 76 3.67 -11.19 2.48
CA ARG A 76 4.42 -12.03 3.41
C ARG A 76 5.23 -11.21 4.40
N TYR A 77 6.10 -10.31 3.94
CA TYR A 77 6.93 -9.47 4.81
C TYR A 77 6.08 -8.59 5.74
N LYS A 78 4.90 -8.12 5.31
CA LYS A 78 3.94 -7.40 6.16
C LYS A 78 3.34 -8.25 7.29
N TRP A 79 3.23 -9.56 7.12
CA TRP A 79 2.81 -10.43 8.22
C TRP A 79 3.98 -10.72 9.17
N LEU A 80 5.17 -10.98 8.63
CA LEU A 80 6.39 -11.21 9.41
C LEU A 80 6.76 -9.98 10.28
N SER A 81 6.65 -8.77 9.71
CA SER A 81 6.78 -7.49 10.41
C SER A 81 5.83 -7.38 11.61
N LYS A 82 4.54 -7.73 11.45
CA LYS A 82 3.58 -7.74 12.57
C LYS A 82 3.86 -8.85 13.60
N LEU A 83 4.33 -10.02 13.16
CA LEU A 83 4.63 -11.15 14.03
C LEU A 83 5.85 -10.86 14.91
N LEU A 84 6.98 -10.43 14.33
CA LEU A 84 8.20 -10.13 15.07
C LEU A 84 7.99 -8.97 16.06
N TYR A 85 7.27 -7.94 15.64
CA TYR A 85 6.97 -6.80 16.51
C TYR A 85 6.02 -7.18 17.66
N ALA A 86 4.99 -7.98 17.40
CA ALA A 86 4.13 -8.51 18.47
C ALA A 86 4.89 -9.45 19.42
N ALA A 87 5.82 -10.26 18.91
CA ALA A 87 6.69 -11.13 19.73
C ALA A 87 7.63 -10.30 20.62
N ALA A 88 8.21 -9.21 20.10
CA ALA A 88 9.05 -8.30 20.88
C ALA A 88 8.26 -7.63 22.03
N LEU A 89 7.03 -7.15 21.75
CA LEU A 89 6.16 -6.61 22.80
C LEU A 89 5.77 -7.67 23.85
N LEU A 90 5.48 -8.91 23.43
CA LEU A 90 5.19 -10.01 24.35
C LEU A 90 6.39 -10.34 25.24
N VAL A 91 7.60 -10.43 24.67
CA VAL A 91 8.83 -10.64 25.44
C VAL A 91 9.08 -9.50 26.42
N GLY A 92 8.81 -8.24 26.04
CA GLY A 92 8.86 -7.10 26.95
C GLY A 92 7.90 -7.20 28.13
N ILE A 93 6.63 -7.52 27.87
CA ILE A 93 5.61 -7.73 28.93
C ILE A 93 6.00 -8.90 29.85
N CYS A 94 6.44 -10.03 29.27
CA CYS A 94 6.93 -11.17 30.05
C CYS A 94 8.15 -10.81 30.90
N THR A 95 9.08 -9.99 30.39
CA THR A 95 10.27 -9.57 31.14
C THR A 95 9.86 -8.81 32.41
N VAL A 96 8.95 -7.84 32.32
CA VAL A 96 8.48 -7.11 33.51
C VAL A 96 7.66 -8.01 34.45
N LEU A 97 6.84 -8.92 33.90
CA LEU A 97 6.10 -9.90 34.71
C LEU A 97 7.04 -10.79 35.54
N PHE A 98 8.09 -11.35 34.94
CA PHE A 98 9.05 -12.19 35.65
C PHE A 98 9.97 -11.38 36.58
N THR A 99 10.19 -10.08 36.34
CA THR A 99 10.87 -9.19 37.30
C THR A 99 10.01 -8.98 38.55
N VAL A 100 8.73 -8.63 38.39
CA VAL A 100 7.77 -8.50 39.49
C VAL A 100 7.68 -9.81 40.30
N LEU A 101 7.47 -10.94 39.64
CA LEU A 101 7.39 -12.25 40.32
C LEU A 101 8.69 -12.62 41.05
N ARG A 102 9.85 -12.14 40.59
CA ARG A 102 11.15 -12.33 41.26
C ARG A 102 11.29 -11.45 42.50
N GLU A 103 10.77 -10.22 42.48
CA GLU A 103 10.78 -9.31 43.63
C GLU A 103 9.88 -9.83 44.75
N GLU A 104 8.63 -10.22 44.43
CA GLU A 104 7.70 -10.85 45.37
C GLU A 104 8.30 -12.13 46.00
N ALA A 105 8.94 -12.99 45.19
CA ALA A 105 9.58 -14.21 45.68
C ALA A 105 10.78 -13.95 46.62
N VAL A 106 11.52 -12.85 46.43
CA VAL A 106 12.62 -12.45 47.33
C VAL A 106 12.07 -11.88 48.64
N ILE A 107 11.00 -11.09 48.60
CA ILE A 107 10.33 -10.57 49.80
C ILE A 107 9.76 -11.73 50.63
N GLY A 108 9.07 -12.69 50.00
CA GLY A 108 8.53 -13.86 50.67
C GLY A 108 9.57 -14.70 51.42
N GLN A 109 10.76 -14.91 50.84
CA GLN A 109 11.88 -15.58 51.54
C GLN A 109 12.41 -14.79 52.74
N PHE A 110 12.35 -13.46 52.68
CA PHE A 110 12.77 -12.60 53.79
C PHE A 110 11.77 -12.65 54.96
N CYS A 111 10.46 -12.69 54.65
CA CYS A 111 9.40 -12.90 55.64
C CYS A 111 9.48 -14.29 56.29
N GLU A 112 9.67 -15.36 55.52
CA GLU A 112 9.79 -16.74 56.04
C GLU A 112 11.02 -16.92 56.96
N SER A 113 12.09 -16.15 56.71
CA SER A 113 13.25 -16.06 57.61
C SER A 113 13.05 -15.16 58.85
N ALA A 114 11.92 -14.45 58.94
CA ALA A 114 11.60 -13.50 60.02
C ALA A 114 10.44 -13.96 60.93
N GLU A 115 9.77 -15.08 60.62
CA GLU A 115 8.67 -15.70 61.41
C GLU A 115 9.06 -16.02 62.89
N GLY A 116 10.32 -15.84 63.29
CA GLY A 116 10.79 -15.99 64.68
C GLY A 116 10.76 -14.74 65.57
N TRP A 117 10.38 -13.55 65.07
CA TRP A 117 10.59 -12.27 65.80
C TRP A 117 9.44 -11.24 65.80
N LEU A 118 8.36 -11.40 65.01
CA LEU A 118 7.23 -10.45 64.96
C LEU A 118 5.87 -11.17 64.97
N ASP A 119 4.86 -10.56 65.60
CA ASP A 119 3.47 -11.03 65.61
C ASP A 119 2.84 -11.11 64.20
N ASP A 120 1.92 -12.06 64.03
CA ASP A 120 1.27 -12.50 62.77
C ASP A 120 0.54 -11.42 61.95
N GLY A 121 0.43 -10.17 62.42
CA GLY A 121 -0.46 -9.15 61.87
C GLY A 121 0.01 -8.41 60.61
N ILE A 122 1.30 -8.50 60.24
CA ILE A 122 1.93 -7.59 59.25
C ILE A 122 2.19 -8.25 57.88
N CYS A 123 2.41 -9.57 57.84
CA CYS A 123 2.69 -10.27 56.58
C CYS A 123 1.39 -10.67 55.87
N GLY A 124 0.93 -9.84 54.92
CA GLY A 124 -0.19 -10.19 54.05
C GLY A 124 0.10 -11.44 53.20
N GLU A 125 -0.92 -12.27 52.94
CA GLU A 125 -0.77 -13.53 52.21
C GLU A 125 -0.05 -13.35 50.85
N PRO A 126 1.12 -13.98 50.63
CA PRO A 126 1.81 -13.93 49.34
C PRO A 126 1.07 -14.76 48.29
N LEU A 127 1.13 -14.33 47.03
CA LEU A 127 0.44 -14.98 45.91
C LEU A 127 1.03 -16.37 45.59
N GLY A 128 0.54 -17.43 46.24
CA GLY A 128 0.54 -18.83 45.78
C GLY A 128 1.86 -19.51 45.34
N LEU A 129 3.00 -18.82 45.42
CA LEU A 129 4.29 -19.20 44.85
C LEU A 129 5.30 -19.67 45.93
N ARG A 130 4.79 -20.02 47.11
CA ARG A 130 5.59 -20.54 48.24
C ARG A 130 6.36 -21.78 47.77
N GLY A 131 7.68 -21.67 47.70
CA GLY A 131 8.58 -22.72 47.21
C GLY A 131 9.23 -22.51 45.83
N VAL A 132 8.95 -21.44 45.08
CA VAL A 132 9.68 -21.15 43.82
C VAL A 132 11.02 -20.45 44.12
N PRO A 133 12.19 -21.06 43.82
CA PRO A 133 13.47 -20.45 44.15
C PRO A 133 13.82 -19.28 43.21
N PRO A 134 14.21 -18.09 43.71
CA PRO A 134 14.44 -16.89 42.89
C PRO A 134 15.63 -17.02 41.91
N LYS A 135 16.52 -17.99 42.13
CA LYS A 135 17.57 -18.36 41.16
C LYS A 135 16.97 -18.83 39.82
N SER A 136 15.89 -19.63 39.84
CA SER A 136 15.21 -20.09 38.63
C SER A 136 14.57 -18.95 37.85
N LEU A 137 13.92 -17.99 38.54
CA LEU A 137 13.35 -16.80 37.91
C LEU A 137 14.43 -15.92 37.26
N SER A 138 15.63 -15.87 37.86
CA SER A 138 16.77 -15.12 37.31
C SER A 138 17.30 -15.75 35.99
N TYR A 139 17.32 -17.08 35.87
CA TYR A 139 17.63 -17.75 34.59
C TYR A 139 16.54 -17.53 33.53
N VAL A 140 15.26 -17.49 33.92
CA VAL A 140 14.14 -17.19 33.01
C VAL A 140 14.25 -15.76 32.46
N LEU A 141 14.58 -14.77 33.31
CA LEU A 141 14.82 -13.39 32.88
C LEU A 141 16.00 -13.26 31.91
N PHE A 142 17.10 -13.99 32.14
CA PHE A 142 18.21 -14.08 31.19
C PHE A 142 17.79 -14.71 29.85
N GLY A 143 16.90 -15.71 29.88
CA GLY A 143 16.28 -16.28 28.68
C GLY A 143 15.48 -15.24 27.89
N PHE A 144 14.68 -14.40 28.55
CA PHE A 144 13.91 -13.34 27.90
C PHE A 144 14.78 -12.22 27.33
N SER A 145 15.84 -11.78 28.02
CA SER A 145 16.74 -10.75 27.50
C SER A 145 17.54 -11.24 26.28
N LEU A 146 17.99 -12.51 26.29
CA LEU A 146 18.61 -13.14 25.13
C LEU A 146 17.61 -13.29 23.96
N ALA A 147 16.37 -13.70 24.23
CA ALA A 147 15.32 -13.77 23.21
C ALA A 147 14.99 -12.39 22.61
N ALA A 148 14.95 -11.33 23.42
CA ALA A 148 14.78 -9.96 22.95
C ALA A 148 15.94 -9.54 22.02
N GLY A 149 17.18 -9.81 22.41
CA GLY A 149 18.36 -9.54 21.58
C GLY A 149 18.31 -10.26 20.23
N VAL A 150 17.95 -11.55 20.21
CA VAL A 150 17.75 -12.32 18.97
C VAL A 150 16.62 -11.74 18.12
N LEU A 151 15.48 -11.37 18.71
CA LEU A 151 14.37 -10.76 17.97
C LEU A 151 14.75 -9.41 17.34
N CYS A 152 15.51 -8.57 18.07
CA CYS A 152 16.02 -7.30 17.56
C CYS A 152 16.98 -7.53 16.37
N SER A 153 17.96 -8.42 16.51
CA SER A 153 18.90 -8.77 15.43
C SER A 153 18.17 -9.33 14.20
N VAL A 154 17.23 -10.26 14.38
CA VAL A 154 16.42 -10.82 13.29
C VAL A 154 15.56 -9.74 12.62
N SER A 155 14.99 -8.82 13.38
CA SER A 155 14.21 -7.70 12.83
C SER A 155 15.08 -6.74 12.01
N ALA A 156 16.30 -6.43 12.48
CA ALA A 156 17.25 -5.57 11.79
C ALA A 156 17.86 -6.22 10.53
N MET A 157 18.21 -7.51 10.56
CA MET A 157 18.69 -8.23 9.38
C MET A 157 17.61 -8.40 8.31
N LEU A 158 16.36 -8.60 8.71
CA LEU A 158 15.26 -8.81 7.77
C LEU A 158 14.58 -7.51 7.31
N ASN A 159 14.76 -6.39 8.03
CA ASN A 159 14.07 -5.10 7.83
C ASN A 159 12.64 -5.24 7.27
N PRO A 160 11.81 -6.17 7.82
CA PRO A 160 10.65 -6.68 7.11
C PRO A 160 9.61 -5.57 6.93
N SER A 161 9.54 -4.69 7.93
CA SER A 161 8.70 -3.50 7.99
C SER A 161 8.95 -2.55 6.83
N GLU A 162 10.19 -2.36 6.40
CA GLU A 162 10.53 -1.46 5.28
C GLU A 162 10.37 -2.17 3.93
N ARG A 163 10.99 -3.36 3.78
CA ARG A 163 10.90 -4.18 2.56
C ARG A 163 9.46 -4.34 2.07
N TRP A 164 8.49 -4.62 2.96
CA TRP A 164 7.10 -4.80 2.54
C TRP A 164 6.45 -3.51 2.02
N ARG A 165 6.82 -2.35 2.57
CA ARG A 165 6.27 -1.03 2.20
C ARG A 165 6.73 -0.63 0.82
N GLN A 166 8.03 -0.77 0.60
CA GLN A 166 8.70 -0.47 -0.67
C GLN A 166 8.24 -1.41 -1.79
N LEU A 167 8.24 -2.74 -1.58
CA LEU A 167 7.66 -3.72 -2.52
C LEU A 167 6.25 -3.33 -2.98
N ARG A 168 5.42 -2.88 -2.04
CA ARG A 168 4.04 -2.48 -2.27
C ARG A 168 3.92 -1.10 -2.94
N SER A 169 4.80 -0.17 -2.62
CA SER A 169 4.90 1.16 -3.24
C SER A 169 5.32 1.02 -4.70
N SER A 170 6.40 0.30 -4.97
CA SER A 170 6.88 -0.03 -6.33
C SER A 170 5.84 -0.80 -7.13
N ALA A 171 5.20 -1.83 -6.56
CA ALA A 171 4.12 -2.54 -7.24
C ALA A 171 2.94 -1.60 -7.57
N CYS A 172 2.55 -0.72 -6.66
CA CYS A 172 1.49 0.24 -6.93
C CYS A 172 1.88 1.29 -7.98
N ALA A 173 3.14 1.71 -8.04
CA ALA A 173 3.67 2.57 -9.09
C ALA A 173 3.63 1.87 -10.46
N LEU A 174 4.11 0.62 -10.56
CA LEU A 174 3.99 -0.21 -11.77
C LEU A 174 2.54 -0.32 -12.23
N ARG A 175 1.61 -0.59 -11.31
CA ARG A 175 0.17 -0.61 -11.62
C ARG A 175 -0.33 0.73 -12.15
N SER A 176 0.08 1.86 -11.58
CA SER A 176 -0.26 3.19 -12.12
C SER A 176 0.28 3.38 -13.53
N THR A 177 1.52 2.96 -13.82
CA THR A 177 2.08 2.98 -15.17
C THR A 177 1.31 2.08 -16.15
N ILE A 178 0.88 0.89 -15.73
CA ILE A 178 0.01 0.01 -16.53
C ILE A 178 -1.30 0.72 -16.90
N TRP A 179 -1.93 1.46 -15.99
CA TRP A 179 -3.16 2.22 -16.32
C TRP A 179 -2.89 3.41 -17.25
N LEU A 180 -1.76 4.12 -17.11
CA LEU A 180 -1.35 5.17 -18.05
C LEU A 180 -1.08 4.61 -19.46
N TYR A 181 -0.40 3.45 -19.54
CA TYR A 181 -0.15 2.74 -20.80
C TYR A 181 -1.47 2.29 -21.46
N ARG A 182 -2.36 1.60 -20.72
CA ARG A 182 -3.67 1.15 -21.22
C ARG A 182 -4.56 2.32 -21.67
N ALA A 183 -4.45 3.49 -21.04
CA ALA A 183 -5.20 4.69 -21.42
C ALA A 183 -4.57 5.49 -22.58
N ARG A 184 -3.35 5.17 -23.01
CA ARG A 184 -2.61 5.87 -24.09
C ARG A 184 -2.47 7.38 -23.86
N VAL A 185 -2.04 7.75 -22.65
CA VAL A 185 -1.80 9.13 -22.17
C VAL A 185 -0.34 9.35 -21.75
N GLY A 186 0.09 10.60 -21.60
CA GLY A 186 1.45 10.95 -21.17
C GLY A 186 2.51 10.34 -22.06
N ALA A 187 3.54 9.77 -21.44
CA ALA A 187 4.64 9.07 -22.11
C ALA A 187 4.21 7.87 -22.99
N PHE A 188 2.95 7.42 -22.90
CA PHE A 188 2.40 6.31 -23.71
C PHE A 188 1.37 6.78 -24.74
N ALA A 189 1.31 8.09 -25.03
CA ALA A 189 0.50 8.65 -26.10
C ALA A 189 0.90 8.08 -27.47
N THR A 190 -0.08 7.75 -28.30
CA THR A 190 0.15 7.19 -29.64
C THR A 190 0.84 8.21 -30.55
N SER A 191 2.12 7.99 -30.85
CA SER A 191 2.85 8.79 -31.85
C SER A 191 2.44 8.39 -33.27
N PRO A 192 2.14 9.34 -34.17
CA PRO A 192 1.86 9.04 -35.57
C PRO A 192 3.12 8.61 -36.34
N VAL A 193 4.31 9.01 -35.86
CA VAL A 193 5.61 8.72 -36.51
C VAL A 193 6.13 7.34 -36.12
N ASN A 194 6.00 6.94 -34.85
CA ASN A 194 6.47 5.64 -34.36
C ASN A 194 5.37 4.92 -33.57
N ARG A 195 4.77 3.90 -34.20
CA ARG A 195 3.71 3.05 -33.61
C ARG A 195 4.19 2.15 -32.46
N LEU A 196 5.51 1.99 -32.28
CA LEU A 196 6.12 1.19 -31.22
C LEU A 196 6.67 2.06 -30.07
N ALA A 197 6.58 3.39 -30.16
CA ALA A 197 7.15 4.30 -29.16
C ALA A 197 6.63 4.01 -27.75
N ALA A 198 5.32 3.81 -27.58
CA ALA A 198 4.72 3.53 -26.27
C ALA A 198 5.19 2.18 -25.69
N GLN A 199 5.43 1.17 -26.54
CA GLN A 199 5.98 -0.14 -26.16
C GLN A 199 7.45 0.01 -25.73
N GLN A 200 8.26 0.76 -26.49
CA GLN A 200 9.66 1.03 -26.18
C GLN A 200 9.82 1.81 -24.87
N THR A 201 8.99 2.84 -24.64
CA THR A 201 8.95 3.59 -23.38
C THR A 201 8.47 2.72 -22.22
N PHE A 202 7.54 1.79 -22.45
CA PHE A 202 7.06 0.88 -21.42
C PHE A 202 8.08 -0.21 -21.06
N SER A 203 8.82 -0.77 -22.04
CA SER A 203 9.91 -1.72 -21.76
C SER A 203 11.07 -1.06 -21.03
N ALA A 204 11.42 0.19 -21.39
CA ALA A 204 12.42 0.98 -20.66
C ALA A 204 11.99 1.26 -19.21
N PHE A 205 10.71 1.63 -18.99
CA PHE A 205 10.16 1.77 -17.65
C PHE A 205 10.22 0.45 -16.85
N LEU A 206 9.91 -0.70 -17.46
CA LEU A 206 9.99 -2.00 -16.78
C LEU A 206 11.44 -2.35 -16.39
N GLN A 207 12.42 -2.05 -17.24
CA GLN A 207 13.84 -2.23 -16.92
C GLN A 207 14.24 -1.36 -15.71
N GLN A 208 13.98 -0.05 -15.77
CA GLN A 208 14.23 0.87 -14.65
C GLN A 208 13.50 0.42 -13.36
N TRP A 209 12.24 0.00 -13.45
CA TRP A 209 11.46 -0.44 -12.29
C TRP A 209 12.05 -1.69 -11.62
N ARG A 210 12.62 -2.62 -12.39
CA ARG A 210 13.31 -3.81 -11.87
C ARG A 210 14.59 -3.43 -11.15
N GLU A 211 15.37 -2.53 -11.72
CA GLU A 211 16.61 -2.00 -11.12
C GLU A 211 16.30 -1.25 -9.81
N GLU A 212 15.35 -0.31 -9.81
CA GLU A 212 14.86 0.40 -8.63
C GLU A 212 14.33 -0.57 -7.55
N LEU A 213 13.61 -1.63 -7.94
CA LEU A 213 13.05 -2.58 -7.00
C LEU A 213 14.12 -3.47 -6.35
N VAL A 214 15.08 -3.97 -7.12
CA VAL A 214 16.18 -4.80 -6.61
C VAL A 214 17.12 -3.97 -5.74
N ALA A 215 17.59 -2.82 -6.23
CA ALA A 215 18.45 -1.92 -5.48
C ALA A 215 17.77 -1.38 -4.21
N GLY A 216 16.47 -1.09 -4.30
CA GLY A 216 15.70 -0.58 -3.17
C GLY A 216 15.46 -1.59 -2.06
N THR A 217 14.99 -2.80 -2.39
CA THR A 217 14.41 -3.72 -1.38
C THR A 217 15.40 -4.68 -0.71
N ASP A 218 16.68 -4.63 -1.07
CA ASP A 218 17.69 -5.64 -0.71
C ASP A 218 17.13 -7.06 -0.92
N LEU A 219 16.42 -7.26 -2.03
CA LEU A 219 15.96 -8.57 -2.45
C LEU A 219 17.01 -9.15 -3.38
N GLN A 220 17.68 -10.19 -2.90
CA GLN A 220 18.43 -11.12 -3.74
C GLN A 220 17.58 -11.49 -4.95
N SER A 221 18.07 -11.26 -6.16
CA SER A 221 17.31 -11.33 -7.42
C SER A 221 16.65 -12.69 -7.66
N SER A 222 17.24 -13.75 -7.10
CA SER A 222 16.72 -15.12 -7.01
C SER A 222 15.33 -15.23 -6.36
N SER A 223 14.93 -14.26 -5.53
CA SER A 223 13.60 -14.21 -4.90
C SER A 223 12.51 -13.79 -5.89
N MET A 224 12.77 -12.75 -6.71
CA MET A 224 11.87 -12.30 -7.78
C MET A 224 11.77 -13.33 -8.90
N GLY A 225 12.90 -13.87 -9.37
CA GLY A 225 12.97 -14.86 -10.45
C GLY A 225 12.45 -16.27 -10.10
N ARG A 226 11.97 -16.50 -8.88
CA ARG A 226 11.47 -17.81 -8.45
C ARG A 226 10.16 -18.17 -9.15
N LYS A 227 9.99 -19.43 -9.55
CA LYS A 227 8.72 -19.94 -10.09
C LYS A 227 7.61 -19.93 -9.02
N TYR A 228 6.66 -19.01 -9.13
CA TYR A 228 5.50 -18.90 -8.22
C TYR A 228 4.34 -19.83 -8.61
N MET A 229 3.47 -20.14 -7.63
CA MET A 229 2.26 -20.94 -7.83
C MET A 229 1.19 -20.16 -8.61
N PRO A 230 0.36 -20.81 -9.44
CA PRO A 230 -0.68 -20.15 -10.25
C PRO A 230 -1.59 -19.19 -9.46
N ARG A 231 -1.94 -19.53 -8.21
CA ARG A 231 -2.77 -18.73 -7.30
C ARG A 231 -2.23 -17.34 -6.91
N VAL A 232 -1.00 -17.00 -7.29
CA VAL A 232 -0.41 -15.66 -7.07
C VAL A 232 -0.94 -14.68 -8.12
N PHE A 233 -1.04 -15.15 -9.37
CA PHE A 233 -1.45 -14.37 -10.54
C PHE A 233 -2.98 -14.19 -10.55
N GLN A 234 -3.43 -12.94 -10.55
CA GLN A 234 -4.83 -12.53 -10.37
C GLN A 234 -5.39 -11.72 -11.55
N HIS A 235 -4.52 -11.24 -12.44
CA HIS A 235 -4.84 -10.34 -13.56
C HIS A 235 -4.90 -11.10 -14.89
N MET A 236 -5.45 -12.32 -14.87
CA MET A 236 -5.74 -13.18 -16.03
C MET A 236 -4.54 -13.59 -16.91
N GLN A 237 -3.30 -13.34 -16.47
CA GLN A 237 -2.05 -13.51 -17.23
C GLN A 237 -1.80 -14.93 -17.79
N ARG A 238 -2.55 -15.92 -17.32
CA ARG A 238 -2.40 -17.35 -17.66
C ARG A 238 -3.77 -18.04 -17.87
N ALA A 239 -4.83 -17.26 -18.10
CA ALA A 239 -6.18 -17.78 -18.31
C ALA A 239 -6.29 -18.47 -19.68
N SER A 240 -6.77 -19.72 -19.68
CA SER A 240 -6.89 -20.56 -20.88
C SER A 240 -8.30 -20.60 -21.49
N SER A 241 -9.27 -19.86 -20.93
CA SER A 241 -10.64 -19.86 -21.41
C SER A 241 -11.30 -18.48 -21.31
N PRO A 242 -11.99 -17.99 -22.36
CA PRO A 242 -12.72 -16.73 -22.33
C PRO A 242 -13.92 -16.75 -21.38
N ALA A 243 -14.42 -17.93 -20.97
CA ALA A 243 -15.50 -18.05 -20.00
C ALA A 243 -15.15 -17.54 -18.59
N GLN A 244 -13.86 -17.22 -18.33
CA GLN A 244 -13.40 -16.62 -17.08
C GLN A 244 -13.22 -15.09 -17.17
N LEU A 245 -13.51 -14.46 -18.32
CA LEU A 245 -13.40 -13.01 -18.50
C LEU A 245 -14.33 -12.27 -17.53
N GLY A 246 -13.72 -11.52 -16.60
CA GLY A 246 -14.42 -10.64 -15.68
C GLY A 246 -14.84 -9.31 -16.34
N PRO A 247 -15.23 -8.30 -15.53
CA PRO A 247 -15.58 -6.97 -16.04
C PRO A 247 -14.39 -6.16 -16.60
N ASP A 248 -13.16 -6.64 -16.38
CA ASP A 248 -11.90 -6.18 -16.98
C ASP A 248 -11.13 -7.42 -17.48
N ASP A 249 -10.44 -7.28 -18.61
CA ASP A 249 -9.52 -8.28 -19.16
C ASP A 249 -8.04 -8.01 -18.80
N PHE A 250 -7.78 -6.88 -18.13
CA PHE A 250 -6.48 -6.38 -17.69
C PHE A 250 -5.47 -6.03 -18.79
N HIS A 251 -5.77 -6.34 -20.06
CA HIS A 251 -4.83 -6.23 -21.18
C HIS A 251 -5.29 -5.27 -22.28
N SER A 252 -6.59 -5.16 -22.55
CA SER A 252 -7.08 -4.26 -23.60
C SER A 252 -6.88 -2.79 -23.22
N PRO A 253 -6.67 -1.89 -24.20
CA PRO A 253 -6.70 -0.45 -23.98
C PRO A 253 -8.03 0.06 -23.40
N VAL A 254 -7.99 1.18 -22.65
CA VAL A 254 -9.08 1.60 -21.76
C VAL A 254 -9.56 3.02 -22.07
N LYS A 255 -10.85 3.14 -22.41
CA LYS A 255 -11.54 4.43 -22.56
C LYS A 255 -11.77 5.13 -21.21
N PRO A 256 -11.85 6.47 -21.14
CA PRO A 256 -11.99 7.24 -19.87
C PRO A 256 -13.12 6.76 -18.95
N HIS A 257 -14.29 6.46 -19.53
CA HIS A 257 -15.44 5.93 -18.80
C HIS A 257 -15.18 4.56 -18.17
N ARG A 258 -14.44 3.68 -18.86
CA ARG A 258 -14.01 2.37 -18.32
C ARG A 258 -12.90 2.54 -17.27
N TYR A 259 -11.99 3.48 -17.44
CA TYR A 259 -10.99 3.82 -16.40
C TYR A 259 -11.68 4.24 -15.09
N ILE A 260 -12.66 5.14 -15.17
CA ILE A 260 -13.46 5.54 -14.00
C ILE A 260 -14.13 4.34 -13.33
N SER A 261 -14.77 3.43 -14.10
CA SER A 261 -15.50 2.29 -13.54
C SER A 261 -14.61 1.16 -13.00
N LEU A 262 -13.42 0.93 -13.59
CA LEU A 262 -12.55 -0.19 -13.27
C LEU A 262 -11.41 0.16 -12.30
N ARG A 263 -10.97 1.42 -12.29
CA ARG A 263 -9.83 1.90 -11.50
C ARG A 263 -10.24 2.89 -10.41
N LEU A 264 -10.91 3.98 -10.75
CA LEU A 264 -11.19 5.04 -9.76
C LEU A 264 -12.30 4.66 -8.77
N ARG A 265 -13.46 4.14 -9.24
CA ARG A 265 -14.54 3.72 -8.34
C ARG A 265 -14.11 2.60 -7.38
N PRO A 266 -13.53 1.47 -7.82
CA PRO A 266 -13.14 0.40 -6.90
C PRO A 266 -12.04 0.80 -5.91
N ALA A 267 -11.15 1.73 -6.29
CA ALA A 267 -10.17 2.29 -5.36
C ALA A 267 -10.86 3.19 -4.30
N MET A 268 -11.78 4.06 -4.72
CA MET A 268 -12.57 4.90 -3.82
C MET A 268 -13.41 4.04 -2.85
N ASP A 269 -14.08 3.00 -3.33
CA ASP A 269 -14.90 2.09 -2.53
C ASP A 269 -14.05 1.33 -1.50
N PHE A 270 -12.87 0.85 -1.91
CA PHE A 270 -11.88 0.20 -1.04
C PHE A 270 -11.42 1.11 0.12
N PHE A 271 -11.20 2.40 -0.13
CA PHE A 271 -10.87 3.36 0.92
C PHE A 271 -12.10 3.67 1.80
N GLN A 272 -13.26 3.93 1.22
CA GLN A 272 -14.49 4.25 1.96
C GLN A 272 -14.90 3.12 2.93
N GLN A 273 -14.81 1.87 2.52
CA GLN A 273 -15.10 0.71 3.38
C GLN A 273 -14.12 0.57 4.56
N ARG A 274 -12.89 1.08 4.44
CA ARG A 274 -11.83 0.92 5.45
C ARG A 274 -11.76 2.06 6.46
N ILE A 275 -12.23 3.26 6.10
CA ILE A 275 -12.28 4.43 7.00
C ILE A 275 -13.01 4.11 8.32
N PRO A 276 -14.26 3.59 8.35
CA PRO A 276 -14.96 3.33 9.60
C PRO A 276 -14.31 2.20 10.40
N THR A 277 -13.83 1.12 9.76
CA THR A 277 -13.15 0.03 10.47
C THR A 277 -11.91 0.54 11.21
N SER A 278 -11.04 1.31 10.55
CA SER A 278 -9.82 1.81 11.21
C SER A 278 -10.02 3.01 12.13
N ALA A 279 -11.14 3.74 12.01
CA ALA A 279 -11.58 4.67 13.05
C ALA A 279 -12.03 3.91 14.32
N ASN A 280 -12.85 2.86 14.17
CA ASN A 280 -13.34 2.05 15.29
C ASN A 280 -12.21 1.26 15.96
N GLU A 281 -11.27 0.68 15.17
CA GLU A 281 -10.03 0.06 15.69
C GLU A 281 -9.24 1.06 16.56
N ARG A 282 -9.10 2.32 16.11
CA ARG A 282 -8.37 3.36 16.86
C ARG A 282 -9.11 3.71 18.16
N PHE A 283 -10.42 3.95 18.08
CA PHE A 283 -11.25 4.32 19.22
C PHE A 283 -11.25 3.25 20.32
N ALA A 284 -11.38 1.97 19.95
CA ALA A 284 -11.31 0.85 20.89
C ALA A 284 -9.94 0.78 21.61
N MET A 285 -8.83 0.98 20.88
CA MET A 285 -7.49 1.00 21.49
C MET A 285 -7.26 2.22 22.41
N GLN A 286 -7.88 3.37 22.09
CA GLN A 286 -7.83 4.56 22.95
C GLN A 286 -8.67 4.37 24.24
N ILE A 287 -9.84 3.73 24.16
CA ILE A 287 -10.62 3.34 25.36
C ILE A 287 -9.81 2.36 26.22
N LEU A 288 -9.20 1.34 25.62
CA LEU A 288 -8.40 0.37 26.36
C LEU A 288 -7.22 1.03 27.09
N LEU A 289 -6.57 2.01 26.46
CA LEU A 289 -5.50 2.78 27.10
C LEU A 289 -6.02 3.62 28.29
N MET A 290 -7.18 4.26 28.16
CA MET A 290 -7.83 4.97 29.28
C MET A 290 -8.20 4.03 30.43
N VAL A 291 -8.69 2.82 30.13
CA VAL A 291 -8.97 1.79 31.14
C VAL A 291 -7.68 1.36 31.85
N CYS A 292 -6.56 1.17 31.14
CA CYS A 292 -5.27 0.91 31.77
C CYS A 292 -4.85 2.05 32.72
N SER A 293 -5.05 3.31 32.35
CA SER A 293 -4.77 4.45 33.24
C SER A 293 -5.64 4.42 34.51
N VAL A 294 -6.94 4.15 34.41
CA VAL A 294 -7.85 4.07 35.57
C VAL A 294 -7.48 2.89 36.48
N VAL A 295 -7.18 1.72 35.92
CA VAL A 295 -6.75 0.54 36.70
C VAL A 295 -5.40 0.79 37.38
N GLY A 296 -4.47 1.48 36.71
CA GLY A 296 -3.20 1.89 37.31
C GLY A 296 -3.39 2.80 38.52
N SER A 297 -4.21 3.86 38.38
CA SER A 297 -4.55 4.75 39.50
C SER A 297 -5.25 4.04 40.66
N LEU A 298 -6.12 3.06 40.36
CA LEU A 298 -6.81 2.27 41.38
C LEU A 298 -5.84 1.38 42.16
N PHE A 299 -4.89 0.71 41.49
CA PHE A 299 -3.85 -0.07 42.17
C PHE A 299 -2.92 0.81 43.02
N THR A 300 -2.69 2.06 42.66
CA THR A 300 -1.97 3.03 43.51
C THR A 300 -2.78 3.44 44.75
N GLN A 301 -4.10 3.57 44.66
CA GLN A 301 -4.97 3.93 45.79
C GLN A 301 -5.33 2.77 46.72
N LEU A 302 -5.12 1.52 46.31
CA LEU A 302 -5.27 0.33 47.16
C LEU A 302 -4.00 0.13 48.00
N GLU A 303 -3.77 1.08 48.89
CA GLU A 303 -2.56 1.21 49.71
C GLU A 303 -2.21 -0.10 50.44
N GLY A 304 -0.95 -0.51 50.30
CA GLY A 304 -0.35 -1.60 51.08
C GLY A 304 -0.47 -3.03 50.54
N ARG A 305 -1.25 -3.31 49.47
CA ARG A 305 -1.46 -4.72 49.04
C ARG A 305 -0.86 -5.12 47.69
N TRP A 306 -0.88 -4.28 46.66
CA TRP A 306 -0.51 -4.69 45.27
C TRP A 306 0.38 -3.70 44.48
N PRO A 307 1.41 -3.05 45.07
CA PRO A 307 2.17 -1.98 44.40
C PRO A 307 2.87 -2.44 43.10
N SER A 308 3.36 -3.68 43.07
CA SER A 308 4.05 -4.27 41.91
C SER A 308 3.18 -4.41 40.65
N TYR A 309 1.84 -4.49 40.81
CA TYR A 309 0.90 -4.59 39.69
C TYR A 309 0.80 -3.29 38.88
N VAL A 310 1.14 -2.14 39.47
CA VAL A 310 1.20 -0.85 38.76
C VAL A 310 2.23 -0.90 37.63
N ALA A 311 3.36 -1.60 37.82
CA ALA A 311 4.39 -1.78 36.79
C ALA A 311 3.89 -2.65 35.61
N LEU A 312 3.08 -3.68 35.91
CA LEU A 312 2.48 -4.55 34.89
C LEU A 312 1.48 -3.79 34.03
N VAL A 313 0.58 -3.03 34.65
CA VAL A 313 -0.41 -2.19 33.95
C VAL A 313 0.26 -1.09 33.13
N SER A 314 1.29 -0.44 33.67
CA SER A 314 2.07 0.58 32.95
C SER A 314 2.80 -0.01 31.73
N THR A 315 3.34 -1.22 31.87
CA THR A 315 4.01 -1.93 30.76
C THR A 315 3.01 -2.35 29.69
N ALA A 316 1.83 -2.84 30.07
CA ALA A 316 0.76 -3.16 29.13
C ALA A 316 0.26 -1.91 28.38
N ALA A 317 0.09 -0.77 29.07
CA ALA A 317 -0.25 0.51 28.46
C ALA A 317 0.83 1.02 27.50
N GLY A 318 2.12 0.88 27.86
CA GLY A 318 3.25 1.21 26.99
C GLY A 318 3.29 0.34 25.73
N ALA A 319 3.14 -0.98 25.88
CA ALA A 319 3.09 -1.91 24.76
C ALA A 319 1.89 -1.66 23.82
N LEU A 320 0.72 -1.37 24.39
CA LEU A 320 -0.48 -0.98 23.64
C LEU A 320 -0.27 0.32 22.86
N THR A 321 0.36 1.32 23.47
CA THR A 321 0.69 2.60 22.83
C THR A 321 1.66 2.38 21.67
N SER A 322 2.73 1.61 21.89
CA SER A 322 3.71 1.26 20.85
C SER A 322 3.04 0.52 19.68
N TRP A 323 2.13 -0.42 19.95
CA TRP A 323 1.33 -1.09 18.92
C TRP A 323 0.42 -0.13 18.14
N LEU A 324 -0.21 0.84 18.81
CA LEU A 324 -1.04 1.85 18.17
C LEU A 324 -0.22 2.75 17.21
N GLU A 325 0.98 3.16 17.63
CA GLU A 325 1.93 3.90 16.80
C GLU A 325 2.42 3.08 15.59
N PHE A 326 2.78 1.81 15.80
CA PHE A 326 3.27 0.92 14.74
C PHE A 326 2.22 0.62 13.66
N VAL A 327 0.94 0.52 14.03
CA VAL A 327 -0.17 0.34 13.06
C VAL A 327 -0.57 1.67 12.41
N ASP A 328 -0.32 2.81 13.06
CA ASP A 328 -0.65 4.18 12.64
C ASP A 328 -2.06 4.32 12.03
N LEU A 329 -3.06 3.95 12.83
CA LEU A 329 -4.47 4.09 12.43
C LEU A 329 -4.87 5.57 12.21
N GLY A 330 -4.22 6.50 12.93
CA GLY A 330 -4.47 7.93 12.84
C GLY A 330 -4.18 8.49 11.44
N ARG A 331 -2.90 8.49 11.02
CA ARG A 331 -2.52 9.01 9.69
C ARG A 331 -3.14 8.17 8.58
N LYS A 332 -3.45 6.88 8.81
CA LYS A 332 -4.12 6.00 7.83
C LYS A 332 -5.55 6.46 7.51
N VAL A 333 -6.38 6.74 8.53
CA VAL A 333 -7.75 7.25 8.33
C VAL A 333 -7.74 8.62 7.63
N GLU A 334 -6.82 9.50 8.01
CA GLU A 334 -6.63 10.81 7.39
C GLU A 334 -6.27 10.70 5.90
N ARG A 335 -5.23 9.91 5.56
CA ARG A 335 -4.79 9.67 4.18
C ARG A 335 -5.92 9.08 3.33
N TYR A 336 -6.64 8.07 3.81
CA TYR A 336 -7.78 7.50 3.09
C TYR A 336 -8.89 8.54 2.84
N THR A 337 -9.21 9.37 3.85
CA THR A 337 -10.23 10.42 3.75
C THR A 337 -9.83 11.51 2.76
N SER A 338 -8.57 11.94 2.78
CA SER A 338 -8.01 12.92 1.84
C SER A 338 -8.01 12.38 0.40
N THR A 339 -7.58 11.14 0.19
CA THR A 339 -7.59 10.47 -1.12
C THR A 339 -9.01 10.32 -1.67
N VAL A 340 -9.98 9.89 -0.85
CA VAL A 340 -11.40 9.84 -1.26
C VAL A 340 -11.95 11.22 -1.62
N ARG A 341 -11.59 12.28 -0.87
CA ARG A 341 -11.98 13.66 -1.19
C ARG A 341 -11.40 14.11 -2.53
N ARG A 342 -10.10 13.90 -2.77
CA ARG A 342 -9.42 14.26 -4.03
C ARG A 342 -10.02 13.49 -5.23
N LEU A 343 -10.31 12.20 -5.07
CA LEU A 343 -10.98 11.39 -6.10
C LEU A 343 -12.42 11.88 -6.38
N LYS A 344 -13.20 12.22 -5.35
CA LYS A 344 -14.54 12.81 -5.53
C LYS A 344 -14.49 14.14 -6.27
N ASN A 345 -13.53 15.01 -5.94
CA ASN A 345 -13.35 16.29 -6.64
C ASN A 345 -12.99 16.08 -8.12
N LEU A 346 -12.09 15.14 -8.44
CA LEU A 346 -11.72 14.80 -9.81
C LEU A 346 -12.90 14.23 -10.62
N LEU A 347 -13.71 13.35 -10.01
CA LEU A 347 -14.91 12.79 -10.64
C LEU A 347 -16.02 13.83 -10.81
N SER A 348 -16.13 14.80 -9.89
CA SER A 348 -17.05 15.95 -10.01
C SER A 348 -16.63 16.85 -11.17
N TRP A 349 -15.36 17.22 -11.26
CA TRP A 349 -14.80 17.96 -12.40
C TRP A 349 -15.09 17.23 -13.72
N TRP A 350 -14.81 15.93 -13.82
CA TRP A 350 -15.13 15.15 -15.03
C TRP A 350 -16.62 15.21 -15.40
N ALA A 351 -17.53 15.16 -14.42
CA ALA A 351 -18.97 15.25 -14.65
C ALA A 351 -19.44 16.65 -15.09
N THR A 352 -18.66 17.71 -14.87
CA THR A 352 -18.95 19.06 -15.41
C THR A 352 -18.52 19.25 -16.88
N LEU A 353 -17.68 18.36 -17.42
CA LEU A 353 -17.27 18.42 -18.82
C LEU A 353 -18.39 17.93 -19.74
N ASP A 354 -18.62 18.63 -20.84
CA ASP A 354 -19.59 18.21 -21.85
C ASP A 354 -19.11 16.98 -22.67
N GLY A 355 -20.02 16.39 -23.43
CA GLY A 355 -19.74 15.20 -24.26
C GLY A 355 -18.79 15.42 -25.45
N VAL A 356 -18.17 16.60 -25.58
CA VAL A 356 -17.04 16.88 -26.47
C VAL A 356 -15.77 17.14 -25.65
N ALA A 357 -15.83 17.90 -24.56
CA ALA A 357 -14.70 18.11 -23.66
C ALA A 357 -14.24 16.82 -22.95
N GLN A 358 -15.12 15.89 -22.64
CA GLN A 358 -14.78 14.53 -22.15
C GLN A 358 -14.03 13.66 -23.18
N VAL A 359 -13.96 14.12 -24.42
CA VAL A 359 -13.31 13.42 -25.55
C VAL A 359 -11.99 14.10 -25.94
N ASN A 360 -11.78 15.35 -25.51
CA ASN A 360 -10.53 16.06 -25.69
C ASN A 360 -9.37 15.35 -24.96
N LEU A 361 -8.28 15.09 -25.66
CA LEU A 361 -7.09 14.41 -25.15
C LEU A 361 -6.55 15.06 -23.86
N SER A 362 -6.46 16.39 -23.79
CA SER A 362 -5.88 17.06 -22.61
C SER A 362 -6.72 16.82 -21.34
N ASN A 363 -8.04 16.69 -21.48
CA ASN A 363 -8.93 16.37 -20.37
C ASN A 363 -8.85 14.89 -19.99
N ILE A 364 -8.69 13.98 -20.96
CA ILE A 364 -8.48 12.55 -20.72
C ILE A 364 -7.14 12.32 -20.01
N GLU A 365 -6.09 12.98 -20.46
CA GLU A 365 -4.77 12.97 -19.85
C GLU A 365 -4.81 13.57 -18.45
N HIS A 366 -5.46 14.71 -18.25
CA HIS A 366 -5.67 15.26 -16.90
C HIS A 366 -6.44 14.30 -16.00
N LEU A 367 -7.52 13.65 -16.48
CA LEU A 367 -8.27 12.66 -15.70
C LEU A 367 -7.39 11.49 -15.22
N VAL A 368 -6.64 10.87 -16.13
CA VAL A 368 -5.88 9.65 -15.81
C VAL A 368 -4.59 10.01 -15.06
N THR A 369 -3.85 11.02 -15.48
CA THR A 369 -2.61 11.46 -14.82
C THR A 369 -2.89 12.04 -13.43
N THR A 370 -3.93 12.87 -13.25
CA THR A 370 -4.31 13.34 -11.91
C THR A 370 -4.91 12.21 -11.07
N GLY A 371 -5.66 11.28 -11.66
CA GLY A 371 -6.19 10.09 -10.98
C GLY A 371 -5.09 9.17 -10.43
N GLU A 372 -4.13 8.79 -11.28
CA GLU A 372 -2.97 7.99 -10.87
C GLU A 372 -1.99 8.78 -10.00
N SER A 373 -1.89 10.10 -10.12
CA SER A 373 -1.13 10.96 -9.20
C SER A 373 -1.75 10.98 -7.80
N ILE A 374 -3.09 11.11 -7.68
CA ILE A 374 -3.79 10.99 -6.40
C ILE A 374 -3.54 9.63 -5.77
N LEU A 375 -3.70 8.54 -6.52
CA LEU A 375 -3.49 7.18 -6.01
C LEU A 375 -2.02 6.91 -5.65
N SER A 376 -1.07 7.22 -6.54
CA SER A 376 0.36 7.04 -6.27
C SER A 376 0.88 7.92 -5.13
N SER A 377 0.28 9.10 -4.87
CA SER A 377 0.60 9.90 -3.67
C SER A 377 0.12 9.27 -2.37
N GLU A 378 -0.90 8.41 -2.39
CA GLU A 378 -1.34 7.62 -1.23
C GLU A 378 -0.40 6.43 -0.99
N PHE A 379 0.04 5.78 -2.06
CA PHE A 379 1.00 4.67 -2.01
C PHE A 379 2.41 5.14 -1.63
N ARG A 380 2.87 6.28 -2.17
CA ARG A 380 4.03 7.08 -1.71
C ARG A 380 3.77 7.82 -0.38
N ALA A 381 2.67 7.53 0.31
CA ALA A 381 2.48 7.86 1.71
C ALA A 381 2.40 6.61 2.59
N TRP A 382 2.17 5.40 2.03
CA TRP A 382 2.66 4.15 2.64
C TRP A 382 4.16 3.99 2.54
N SER A 383 4.78 4.87 1.77
CA SER A 383 6.15 5.25 1.98
C SER A 383 6.28 6.77 2.26
N SER A 384 5.91 7.24 3.48
CA SER A 384 6.44 8.47 4.14
C SER A 384 6.68 8.50 5.68
N THR A 385 5.91 7.78 6.49
CA THR A 385 5.70 7.89 7.96
C THR A 385 6.88 7.58 8.92
N GLY A 386 7.29 6.32 9.04
CA GLY A 386 7.95 5.74 10.22
C GLY A 386 9.43 5.36 10.04
N GLY A 387 10.21 6.17 9.32
CA GLY A 387 11.68 6.20 9.53
C GLY A 387 12.03 6.83 10.88
N SER A 388 11.15 7.72 11.37
CA SER A 388 11.23 8.41 12.67
C SER A 388 11.26 7.51 13.92
N LEU A 389 11.05 6.20 13.79
CA LEU A 389 11.12 5.24 14.91
C LEU A 389 12.49 4.56 15.05
N ALA A 390 13.27 4.44 13.98
CA ALA A 390 14.60 3.81 14.06
C ALA A 390 15.61 4.69 14.81
N LEU A 391 15.52 6.01 14.65
CA LEU A 391 16.48 6.98 15.20
C LEU A 391 16.36 7.26 16.71
N ARG A 392 15.39 6.67 17.43
CA ARG A 392 15.14 6.95 18.86
C ARG A 392 15.64 5.88 19.84
N SER A 393 16.37 4.87 19.35
CA SER A 393 16.80 3.71 20.16
C SER A 393 18.32 3.59 20.36
N GLY A 394 19.10 4.65 20.14
CA GLY A 394 20.56 4.54 20.08
C GLY A 394 21.36 5.83 20.30
N THR A 395 21.17 6.54 21.43
CA THR A 395 22.12 7.60 21.85
C THR A 395 22.09 7.84 23.36
N THR A 396 23.03 7.22 24.10
CA THR A 396 23.36 7.57 25.51
C THR A 396 24.82 7.23 25.86
N THR A 397 25.75 7.64 25.01
CA THR A 397 27.18 7.82 25.31
C THR A 397 27.68 8.97 24.46
N GLY A 398 28.23 10.03 25.05
CA GLY A 398 28.72 11.20 24.33
C GLY A 398 30.25 11.31 24.33
N SER A 399 30.77 12.08 23.39
CA SER A 399 32.00 12.87 23.55
C SER A 399 32.02 14.01 22.51
N GLU A 400 32.98 14.92 22.64
CA GLU A 400 33.01 16.25 22.01
C GLU A 400 33.82 16.31 20.69
N GLY A 401 33.60 17.39 19.92
CA GLY A 401 34.64 18.00 19.05
C GLY A 401 34.50 17.78 17.54
N GLY A 402 34.50 18.89 16.78
CA GLY A 402 34.66 18.91 15.32
C GLY A 402 33.72 19.90 14.60
N GLU A 403 34.28 20.92 13.95
CA GLU A 403 33.57 21.97 13.21
C GLU A 403 34.29 22.18 11.86
N GLU A 404 33.58 22.03 10.72
CA GLU A 404 33.92 22.67 9.43
C GLU A 404 32.79 22.51 8.39
N ASP A 405 32.82 23.33 7.34
CA ASP A 405 31.76 23.55 6.34
C ASP A 405 31.71 22.54 5.17
N ALA A 406 30.52 22.35 4.58
CA ALA A 406 30.25 22.62 3.14
C ALA A 406 28.82 22.20 2.72
N GLY A 407 28.24 22.91 1.75
CA GLY A 407 26.84 22.74 1.34
C GLY A 407 26.55 21.61 0.34
N GLY A 408 25.30 21.16 0.31
CA GLY A 408 24.78 20.20 -0.69
C GLY A 408 23.25 20.17 -0.73
N ALA A 409 22.66 20.68 -1.82
CA ALA A 409 21.20 20.70 -1.99
C ALA A 409 20.70 19.41 -2.66
N GLY A 410 19.76 18.71 -2.02
CA GLY A 410 19.11 17.51 -2.58
C GLY A 410 17.78 17.21 -1.87
N GLY A 411 16.69 17.11 -2.62
CA GLY A 411 15.34 16.98 -2.05
C GLY A 411 15.03 15.57 -1.52
N ILE A 412 14.72 15.45 -0.22
CA ILE A 412 14.37 14.19 0.43
C ILE A 412 12.87 14.16 0.78
N LEU A 413 12.13 13.21 0.21
CA LEU A 413 10.76 12.85 0.63
C LEU A 413 10.81 11.45 1.32
N PRO A 414 10.44 11.32 2.62
CA PRO A 414 10.66 10.11 3.46
C PRO A 414 9.76 8.90 3.08
N GLN A 415 9.85 7.68 3.71
CA GLN A 415 9.44 6.38 3.08
C GLN A 415 8.67 5.20 3.85
N ILE A 416 7.72 5.36 4.83
CA ILE A 416 6.92 4.22 5.50
C ILE A 416 5.33 4.46 5.63
N SER A 417 4.20 3.75 5.94
CA SER A 417 3.51 2.42 6.19
C SER A 417 1.99 2.56 5.72
N VAL A 418 1.09 1.63 5.26
CA VAL A 418 0.38 0.45 5.91
C VAL A 418 -0.46 -0.49 4.94
N ASP A 419 -0.30 -1.83 5.04
CA ASP A 419 -1.32 -2.95 5.09
C ASP A 419 -2.24 -3.57 3.96
N LYS A 420 -2.13 -4.93 3.84
CA LYS A 420 -2.85 -6.04 3.13
C LYS A 420 -4.31 -5.89 2.56
N PRO A 421 -4.71 -6.74 1.57
CA PRO A 421 -6.09 -6.90 1.07
C PRO A 421 -6.96 -7.85 1.92
N ALA A 422 -8.27 -7.89 1.65
CA ALA A 422 -9.27 -8.75 2.32
C ALA A 422 -9.64 -9.99 1.47
N ARG A 423 -10.16 -11.05 2.10
CA ARG A 423 -10.80 -12.18 1.39
C ARG A 423 -12.09 -11.70 0.73
N ARG A 424 -12.33 -12.02 -0.55
CA ARG A 424 -13.66 -11.87 -1.17
C ARG A 424 -14.60 -12.91 -0.57
N ILE A 425 -15.63 -12.46 0.13
CA ILE A 425 -16.88 -13.22 0.28
C ILE A 425 -17.76 -12.82 -0.90
N TYR A 426 -18.13 -13.78 -1.74
CA TYR A 426 -19.16 -13.54 -2.76
C TYR A 426 -20.52 -13.50 -2.08
N SER A 427 -21.12 -12.32 -1.94
CA SER A 427 -22.53 -12.22 -1.59
C SER A 427 -23.36 -12.69 -2.77
N LYS A 428 -24.11 -13.79 -2.59
CA LYS A 428 -25.24 -14.08 -3.46
C LYS A 428 -26.25 -12.94 -3.29
N ARG A 429 -26.63 -12.27 -4.38
CA ARG A 429 -27.88 -11.50 -4.37
C ARG A 429 -29.04 -12.51 -4.31
N PRO A 430 -30.09 -12.26 -3.52
CA PRO A 430 -31.36 -12.93 -3.75
C PRO A 430 -31.94 -12.43 -5.09
N THR A 431 -32.52 -13.33 -5.86
CA THR A 431 -33.51 -12.98 -6.89
C THR A 431 -34.85 -12.70 -6.21
N ILE A 432 -35.45 -11.58 -6.60
CA ILE A 432 -36.89 -11.29 -6.57
C ILE A 432 -37.18 -10.77 -7.99
#